data_AF-A0A352MXX4-F1
#
_entry.id   AF-A0A352MXX4-F1
#
_cell.length_a   1.000
_cell.length_b   1.000
_cell.length_c   1.000
_cell.angle_alpha   90.00
_cell.angle_beta   90.00
_cell.angle_gamma   90.00
#
_symmetry.space_group_name_H-M   'P 1'
#
loop_
_entity.id
_entity.type
_entity.pdbx_description
1 polymer ?
#
loop_
_entity_poly.entity_id
_entity_poly.type
_entity_poly.pdbx_seq_one_letter_code
_entity_poly.pdbx_strand_id
1 'polypeptide(L)'
;MYKVLNDFTPICEYKGDLEKVESYKNVMANLRKALNTNGWDGRWYKRAFMDNGDILGSLQNDECRIDSIAQSWATISGAGDNDKKYISLESLENHLVDKENGIIKLLDPPFEKGNLNPGYIKAYVPGTRENGGQYTHECCC
;
A
#
# COMPACT_ATOMS: atom_id res chain seq x y z
N MET A 1 -6.83 -2.55 7.86
CA MET A 1 -7.00 -3.60 8.89
C MET A 1 -6.14 -3.35 10.13
N TYR A 2 -4.81 -3.34 10.03
CA TYR A 2 -3.92 -3.17 11.19
C TYR A 2 -4.26 -1.96 12.09
N LYS A 3 -4.43 -0.77 11.48
CA LYS A 3 -4.81 0.46 12.20
C LYS A 3 -6.13 0.33 12.96
N VAL A 4 -7.14 -0.28 12.34
CA VAL A 4 -8.47 -0.49 12.95
C VAL A 4 -8.36 -1.38 14.18
N LEU A 5 -7.63 -2.50 14.07
CA LEU A 5 -7.41 -3.40 15.20
C LEU A 5 -6.62 -2.70 16.32
N ASN A 6 -5.60 -1.91 15.97
CA ASN A 6 -4.83 -1.15 16.93
C ASN A 6 -5.69 -0.15 17.71
N ASP A 7 -6.55 0.59 17.02
CA ASP A 7 -7.42 1.61 17.65
C ASP A 7 -8.58 0.99 18.43
N PHE A 8 -9.03 -0.20 18.04
CA PHE A 8 -10.14 -0.90 18.69
C PHE A 8 -9.69 -1.72 19.90
N THR A 9 -8.42 -2.15 19.94
CA THR A 9 -7.87 -2.93 21.07
C THR A 9 -8.04 -2.22 22.43
N PRO A 10 -7.73 -0.91 22.59
CA PRO A 10 -8.00 -0.18 23.84
C PRO A 10 -9.47 -0.17 24.26
N ILE A 11 -10.41 -0.22 23.30
CA ILE A 11 -11.85 -0.27 23.59
C ILE A 11 -12.20 -1.65 24.17
N CYS A 12 -11.66 -2.73 23.61
CA CYS A 12 -11.83 -4.09 24.14
C CYS A 12 -11.20 -4.23 25.54
N GLU A 13 -10.01 -3.65 25.76
CA GLU A 13 -9.37 -3.60 27.08
C GLU A 13 -10.26 -2.86 28.09
N TYR A 14 -10.79 -1.69 27.72
CA TYR A 14 -11.72 -0.93 28.57
C TYR A 14 -13.01 -1.70 28.90
N LYS A 15 -13.49 -2.53 27.97
CA LYS A 15 -14.68 -3.37 28.16
C LYS A 15 -14.39 -4.68 28.92
N GLY A 16 -13.13 -4.96 29.26
CA GLY A 16 -12.72 -6.19 29.94
C GLY A 16 -12.72 -7.44 29.05
N ASP A 17 -12.81 -7.28 27.72
CA ASP A 17 -12.83 -8.38 26.76
C ASP A 17 -11.39 -8.80 26.38
N LEU A 18 -10.68 -9.35 27.37
CA LEU A 18 -9.26 -9.67 27.26
C LEU A 18 -8.96 -10.77 26.23
N GLU A 19 -9.91 -11.69 26.00
CA GLU A 19 -9.77 -12.71 24.96
C GLU A 19 -9.70 -12.10 23.55
N LYS A 20 -10.57 -11.12 23.25
CA LYS A 20 -10.49 -10.40 21.96
C LYS A 20 -9.23 -9.56 21.85
N VAL A 21 -8.79 -8.93 22.94
CA VAL A 21 -7.54 -8.17 22.96
C VAL A 21 -6.37 -9.05 22.54
N GLU A 22 -6.25 -10.23 23.12
CA GLU A 22 -5.18 -11.17 22.78
C GLU A 22 -5.32 -11.68 21.34
N SER A 23 -6.53 -12.01 20.90
CA SER A 23 -6.81 -12.39 19.51
C SER A 23 -6.38 -11.31 18.52
N TYR A 24 -6.72 -10.04 18.78
CA TYR A 24 -6.38 -8.92 17.91
C TYR A 24 -4.87 -8.62 17.90
N LYS A 25 -4.20 -8.70 19.05
CA LYS A 25 -2.73 -8.58 19.12
C LYS A 25 -2.05 -9.64 18.27
N ASN A 26 -2.51 -10.89 18.32
CA ASN A 26 -1.99 -11.97 17.48
C ASN A 26 -2.23 -11.73 15.98
N VAL A 27 -3.44 -11.31 15.60
CA VAL A 27 -3.75 -10.94 14.20
C VAL A 27 -2.87 -9.78 13.73
N MET A 28 -2.71 -8.75 14.54
CA MET A 28 -1.85 -7.60 14.24
C MET A 28 -0.39 -8.00 14.06
N ALA A 29 0.15 -8.86 14.91
CA ALA A 29 1.51 -9.38 14.79
C ALA A 29 1.71 -10.12 13.45
N ASN A 30 0.74 -10.96 13.07
CA ASN A 30 0.77 -11.68 11.80
C ASN A 30 0.68 -10.74 10.60
N LEU A 31 -0.21 -9.73 10.64
CA LEU A 31 -0.33 -8.72 9.58
C LEU A 31 0.96 -7.93 9.42
N ARG A 32 1.57 -7.47 10.53
CA ARG A 32 2.84 -6.75 10.51
C ARG A 32 3.96 -7.61 9.94
N LYS A 33 4.04 -8.88 10.34
CA LYS A 33 5.03 -9.81 9.80
C LYS A 33 4.85 -9.99 8.30
N ALA A 34 3.63 -10.31 7.85
CA ALA A 34 3.34 -10.51 6.43
C ALA A 34 3.63 -9.28 5.57
N LEU A 35 3.29 -8.08 6.05
CA LEU A 35 3.59 -6.81 5.37
C LEU A 35 5.10 -6.61 5.21
N ASN A 36 5.87 -6.82 6.27
CA ASN A 36 7.30 -6.54 6.30
C ASN A 36 8.17 -7.67 5.75
N THR A 37 7.61 -8.85 5.48
CA THR A 37 8.29 -9.95 4.77
C THR A 37 7.78 -10.06 3.33
N ASN A 38 6.59 -10.61 3.14
CA ASN A 38 6.09 -10.98 1.82
C ASN A 38 5.69 -9.72 1.03
N GLY A 39 5.10 -8.75 1.73
CA GLY A 39 4.69 -7.47 1.16
C GLY A 39 5.84 -6.52 0.88
N TRP A 40 7.07 -6.78 1.35
CA TRP A 40 8.23 -5.96 1.06
C TRP A 40 8.95 -6.43 -0.20
N ASP A 41 9.28 -5.51 -1.10
CA ASP A 41 9.98 -5.81 -2.35
C ASP A 41 11.44 -5.35 -2.37
N GLY A 42 11.98 -4.93 -1.22
CA GLY A 42 13.36 -4.43 -1.10
C GLY A 42 13.47 -2.91 -1.11
N ARG A 43 12.63 -2.21 -1.90
CA ARG A 43 12.58 -0.73 -1.93
C ARG A 43 11.23 -0.14 -1.53
N TRP A 44 10.14 -0.84 -1.80
CA TRP A 44 8.79 -0.41 -1.44
C TRP A 44 7.90 -1.61 -1.16
N TYR A 45 6.71 -1.33 -0.65
CA TYR A 45 5.68 -2.33 -0.39
C TYR A 45 4.91 -2.66 -1.67
N LYS A 46 4.73 -3.96 -1.91
CA LYS A 46 3.88 -4.51 -2.98
C LYS A 46 2.45 -4.08 -2.77
N ARG A 47 1.74 -3.81 -3.86
CA ARG A 47 0.34 -3.40 -3.84
C ARG A 47 -0.57 -4.58 -3.52
N ALA A 48 -0.40 -5.70 -4.23
CA ALA A 48 -1.27 -6.86 -4.09
C ALA A 48 -0.64 -8.13 -4.67
N PHE A 49 -1.24 -9.26 -4.30
CA PHE A 49 -1.02 -10.57 -4.92
C PHE A 49 -2.30 -10.96 -5.65
N MET A 50 -2.20 -11.41 -6.89
CA MET A 50 -3.32 -11.90 -7.69
C MET A 50 -3.59 -13.39 -7.42
N ASP A 51 -4.78 -13.85 -7.77
CA ASP A 51 -5.18 -15.26 -7.59
C ASP A 51 -4.32 -16.25 -8.38
N ASN A 52 -3.72 -15.80 -9.49
CA ASN A 52 -2.80 -16.59 -10.31
C ASN A 52 -1.34 -16.58 -9.76
N GLY A 53 -1.09 -15.88 -8.65
CA GLY A 53 0.22 -15.75 -8.03
C GLY A 53 1.03 -14.54 -8.51
N ASP A 54 0.55 -13.77 -9.48
CA ASP A 54 1.23 -12.57 -9.94
C ASP A 54 1.25 -11.48 -8.87
N ILE A 55 2.30 -10.66 -8.87
CA ILE A 55 2.50 -9.57 -7.92
C ILE A 55 2.26 -8.24 -8.64
N LEU A 56 1.58 -7.32 -7.96
CA LEU A 56 1.44 -5.91 -8.36
C LEU A 56 2.27 -5.01 -7.44
N GLY A 57 2.80 -3.91 -7.98
CA GLY A 57 3.59 -2.95 -7.19
C GLY A 57 4.98 -3.47 -6.84
N SER A 58 5.58 -4.28 -7.70
CA SER A 58 6.94 -4.78 -7.55
C SER A 58 7.89 -4.12 -8.55
N LEU A 59 9.15 -4.00 -8.16
CA LEU A 59 10.29 -3.66 -9.02
C LEU A 59 10.37 -4.52 -10.29
N GLN A 60 9.88 -5.76 -10.23
CA GLN A 60 9.86 -6.69 -11.35
C GLN A 60 8.72 -6.42 -12.35
N ASN A 61 7.76 -5.56 -12.00
CA ASN A 61 6.68 -5.22 -12.92
C ASN A 61 7.13 -4.15 -13.94
N ASP A 62 6.71 -4.37 -15.18
CA ASP A 62 6.86 -3.40 -16.27
C ASP A 62 5.81 -2.26 -16.19
N GLU A 63 4.65 -2.56 -15.58
CA GLU A 63 3.54 -1.62 -15.33
C GLU A 63 3.13 -1.67 -13.86
N CYS A 64 2.59 -0.57 -13.30
CA CYS A 64 2.21 -0.47 -11.89
C CYS A 64 3.32 -0.95 -10.96
N ARG A 65 4.54 -0.46 -11.22
CA ARG A 65 5.75 -0.85 -10.50
C ARG A 65 5.73 -0.35 -9.06
N ILE A 66 5.24 0.86 -8.85
CA ILE A 66 5.06 1.46 -7.53
C ILE A 66 3.65 2.06 -7.42
N ASP A 67 3.11 2.02 -6.22
CA ASP A 67 1.77 2.46 -5.86
C ASP A 67 1.81 3.32 -4.59
N SER A 68 1.10 4.46 -4.59
CA SER A 68 1.13 5.41 -3.48
C SER A 68 0.36 4.91 -2.26
N ILE A 69 -0.75 4.19 -2.46
CA ILE A 69 -1.61 3.69 -1.38
C ILE A 69 -0.82 2.77 -0.46
N ALA A 70 -0.14 1.78 -1.04
CA ALA A 70 0.61 0.80 -0.26
C ALA A 70 1.71 1.46 0.60
N GLN A 71 2.41 2.46 0.07
CA GLN A 71 3.48 3.15 0.82
C GLN A 71 2.91 4.04 1.91
N SER A 72 1.88 4.84 1.59
CA SER A 72 1.24 5.75 2.54
C SER A 72 0.62 4.97 3.71
N TRP A 73 -0.11 3.87 3.44
CA TRP A 73 -0.73 3.07 4.50
C TRP A 73 0.26 2.27 5.34
N ALA A 74 1.41 1.84 4.79
CA ALA A 74 2.46 1.23 5.59
C ALA A 74 2.98 2.19 6.68
N THR A 75 3.04 3.49 6.37
CA THR A 75 3.40 4.55 7.31
C THR A 75 2.25 4.91 8.25
N ILE A 76 1.08 5.29 7.72
CA ILE A 76 -0.08 5.77 8.49
C ILE A 76 -0.59 4.72 9.48
N SER A 77 -0.58 3.44 9.09
CA SER A 77 -1.05 2.37 9.97
C SER A 77 -0.08 2.06 11.11
N GLY A 78 1.17 2.52 11.04
CA GLY A 78 2.23 2.15 11.96
C GLY A 78 2.79 0.74 11.72
N ALA A 79 2.24 -0.04 10.78
CA ALA A 79 2.60 -1.43 10.56
C ALA A 79 3.96 -1.64 9.86
N GLY A 80 4.42 -0.69 9.04
CA GLY A 80 5.74 -0.78 8.40
C GLY A 80 6.88 -0.68 9.41
N ASP A 81 8.00 -1.35 9.16
CA ASP A 81 9.21 -1.13 9.95
C ASP A 81 9.80 0.25 9.65
N ASN A 82 10.50 0.86 10.63
CA ASN A 82 10.92 2.26 10.54
C ASN A 82 11.83 2.52 9.34
N ASP A 83 12.83 1.68 9.13
CA ASP A 83 13.73 1.72 7.97
C ASP A 83 12.97 1.61 6.65
N LYS A 84 12.06 0.64 6.55
CA LYS A 84 11.28 0.39 5.33
C LYS A 84 10.33 1.53 4.99
N LYS A 85 9.69 2.15 5.99
CA LYS A 85 8.82 3.32 5.82
C LYS A 85 9.55 4.48 5.14
N TYR A 86 10.77 4.79 5.59
CA TYR A 86 11.57 5.87 5.00
C TYR A 86 11.94 5.55 3.56
N ILE A 87 12.45 4.34 3.29
CA ILE A 87 12.85 3.91 1.95
C ILE A 87 11.64 3.91 0.99
N SER A 88 10.47 3.46 1.47
CA SER A 88 9.25 3.42 0.64
C SER A 88 8.71 4.81 0.33
N LEU A 89 8.77 5.75 1.28
CA LEU A 89 8.32 7.13 1.08
C LEU A 89 9.26 7.90 0.17
N GLU A 90 10.58 7.73 0.32
CA GLU A 90 11.57 8.29 -0.60
C GLU A 90 11.35 7.76 -2.03
N SER A 91 11.05 6.47 -2.16
CA SER A 91 10.73 5.87 -3.46
C SER A 91 9.43 6.44 -4.04
N LEU A 92 8.39 6.62 -3.21
CA LEU A 92 7.15 7.28 -3.62
C LEU A 92 7.41 8.70 -4.11
N GLU A 93 8.18 9.49 -3.38
CA GLU A 93 8.50 10.88 -3.75
C GLU A 93 9.24 10.93 -5.09
N ASN A 94 10.23 10.06 -5.28
CA ASN A 94 11.05 10.05 -6.50
C ASN A 94 10.30 9.59 -7.76
N HIS A 95 9.29 8.73 -7.63
CA HIS A 95 8.62 8.12 -8.78
C HIS A 95 7.20 8.66 -9.02
N LEU A 96 6.49 9.07 -7.96
CA LEU A 96 5.08 9.44 -8.03
C LEU A 96 4.84 10.93 -7.83
N VAL A 97 5.81 11.71 -7.35
CA VAL A 97 5.65 13.16 -7.15
C VAL A 97 6.32 13.93 -8.29
N ASP A 98 5.51 14.52 -9.15
CA ASP A 98 5.95 15.50 -10.14
C ASP A 98 5.81 16.91 -9.54
N LYS A 99 6.92 17.43 -9.01
CA LYS A 99 6.98 18.75 -8.37
C LYS A 99 6.81 19.91 -9.35
N GLU A 100 7.18 19.72 -10.61
CA GLU A 100 7.09 20.78 -11.63
C GLU A 100 5.64 21.02 -12.04
N ASN A 101 4.86 19.93 -12.16
CA ASN A 101 3.44 20.00 -12.51
C ASN A 101 2.51 19.98 -11.29
N GLY A 102 3.05 19.79 -10.08
CA GLY A 102 2.27 19.70 -8.84
C GLY A 102 1.37 18.46 -8.77
N ILE A 103 1.76 17.38 -9.45
CA ILE A 103 0.97 16.16 -9.58
C ILE A 103 1.53 15.07 -8.68
N ILE A 104 0.66 14.43 -7.92
CA ILE A 104 0.97 13.18 -7.22
C ILE A 104 0.20 12.06 -7.93
N LYS A 105 0.95 11.15 -8.55
CA LYS A 105 0.42 10.00 -9.26
C LYS A 105 0.03 8.89 -8.28
N LEU A 106 -1.03 8.17 -8.60
CA LEU A 106 -1.44 6.99 -7.82
C LEU A 106 -0.48 5.81 -8.02
N LEU A 107 -0.08 5.56 -9.26
CA LEU A 107 0.81 4.46 -9.63
C LEU A 107 1.61 4.85 -10.88
N ASP A 108 2.80 4.26 -11.02
CA ASP A 108 3.69 4.51 -12.16
C ASP A 108 4.55 3.25 -12.46
N PRO A 109 4.77 2.92 -13.74
CA PRO A 109 4.07 3.40 -14.94
C PRO A 109 2.57 3.00 -14.96
N PRO A 110 1.68 3.73 -15.67
CA PRO A 110 0.28 3.35 -15.81
C PRO A 110 0.11 2.03 -16.57
N PHE A 111 -1.03 1.37 -16.41
CA PHE A 111 -1.36 0.17 -17.19
C PHE A 111 -1.71 0.59 -18.63
N GLU A 112 -1.03 0.00 -19.62
CA GLU A 112 -1.24 0.31 -21.04
C GLU A 112 -1.51 -0.96 -21.87
N LYS A 113 -0.60 -1.95 -21.85
CA LYS A 113 -0.65 -3.15 -22.70
C LYS A 113 -0.19 -4.45 -22.01
N GLY A 114 0.15 -4.42 -20.73
CA GLY A 114 0.69 -5.58 -20.01
C GLY A 114 -0.32 -6.71 -19.76
N ASN A 115 0.20 -7.92 -19.49
CA ASN A 115 -0.59 -9.10 -19.14
C ASN A 115 -1.21 -9.05 -17.74
N LEU A 116 -0.82 -8.06 -16.92
CA LEU A 116 -1.37 -7.86 -15.58
C LEU A 116 -2.83 -7.42 -15.69
N ASN A 117 -3.74 -8.19 -15.09
CA ASN A 117 -5.17 -7.92 -15.06
C ASN A 117 -5.60 -7.56 -13.64
N PRO A 118 -5.40 -6.30 -13.20
CA PRO A 118 -5.76 -5.84 -11.84
C PRO A 118 -7.28 -5.68 -11.62
N GLY A 119 -8.13 -6.10 -12.55
CA GLY A 119 -9.58 -5.87 -12.53
C GLY A 119 -10.01 -4.58 -13.25
N TYR A 120 -11.06 -3.92 -12.76
CA TYR A 120 -11.79 -2.80 -13.41
C TYR A 120 -10.94 -1.54 -13.69
N ILE A 121 -9.77 -1.39 -13.05
CA ILE A 121 -8.85 -0.25 -13.21
C ILE A 121 -8.32 -0.13 -14.66
N LYS A 122 -8.25 -1.25 -15.39
CA LYS A 122 -7.80 -1.29 -16.80
C LYS A 122 -8.81 -0.68 -17.79
N ALA A 123 -10.03 -0.36 -17.35
CA ALA A 123 -11.04 0.27 -18.20
C ALA A 123 -10.83 1.78 -18.40
N TYR A 124 -9.89 2.40 -17.66
CA TYR A 124 -9.61 3.82 -17.74
C TYR A 124 -8.39 4.13 -18.61
N VAL A 125 -8.47 5.25 -19.34
CA VAL A 125 -7.37 5.77 -20.18
C VAL A 125 -6.14 6.01 -19.31
N PRO A 126 -4.92 5.64 -19.78
CA PRO A 126 -3.68 5.92 -19.06
C PRO A 126 -3.58 7.39 -18.63
N GLY A 127 -3.28 7.65 -17.36
CA GLY A 127 -3.17 9.00 -16.80
C GLY A 127 -4.49 9.63 -16.30
N THR A 128 -5.59 8.87 -16.24
CA THR A 128 -6.87 9.36 -15.68
C THR A 128 -7.37 8.52 -14.50
N ARG A 129 -7.85 9.21 -13.45
CA ARG A 129 -8.39 8.62 -12.20
C ARG A 129 -7.45 7.59 -11.58
N GLU A 130 -7.87 6.33 -11.48
CA GLU A 130 -7.17 5.25 -10.77
C GLU A 130 -6.04 4.63 -11.61
N ASN A 131 -5.96 4.93 -12.91
CA ASN A 131 -4.90 4.48 -13.81
C ASN A 131 -3.82 5.57 -14.00
N GLY A 132 -3.20 6.00 -12.89
CA GLY A 132 -2.11 6.99 -12.91
C GLY A 132 -2.53 8.47 -12.96
N GLY A 133 -3.81 8.78 -12.72
CA GLY A 133 -4.28 10.14 -12.54
C GLY A 133 -4.09 10.67 -11.11
N GLN A 134 -4.34 11.96 -10.91
CA GLN A 134 -4.34 12.60 -9.59
C GLN A 134 -5.59 12.20 -8.80
N TYR A 135 -5.42 11.56 -7.65
CA TYR A 135 -6.51 11.12 -6.78
C TYR A 135 -6.36 11.75 -5.38
N THR A 136 -7.07 12.86 -5.15
CA THR A 136 -6.90 13.72 -3.97
C THR A 136 -7.26 13.08 -2.63
N HIS A 137 -8.04 11.99 -2.62
CA HIS A 137 -8.35 11.25 -1.39
C HIS A 137 -7.16 10.41 -0.86
N GLU A 138 -6.19 10.09 -1.73
CA GLU A 138 -5.03 9.25 -1.40
C GLU A 138 -3.72 10.05 -1.34
N CYS A 139 -3.75 11.33 -1.72
CA CYS A 139 -2.60 12.24 -1.79
C CYS A 139 -2.38 13.10 -0.53
N CYS A 140 -3.27 13.05 0.47
CA CYS A 140 -3.08 13.81 1.70
C CYS A 140 -2.25 13.02 2.71
N CYS A 141 -0.94 13.22 2.65
CA CYS A 141 -0.02 13.05 3.77
C CYS A 141 0.33 14.42 4.35
#